data_AF-A0A6C0DLV0-F1
#
_entry.id   AF-A0A6C0DLV0-F1
#
_cell.length_a   1.000
_cell.length_b   1.000
_cell.length_c   1.000
_cell.angle_alpha   90.00
_cell.angle_beta   90.00
_cell.angle_gamma   90.00
#
_symmetry.space_group_name_H-M   'P 1'
#
loop_
_entity.id
_entity.type
_entity.pdbx_description
1 polymer ?
#
loop_
_entity_poly.entity_id
_entity_poly.type
_entity_poly.pdbx_seq_one_letter_code
_entity_poly.pdbx_strand_id
1 'polypeptide(L)'
;MLDASHCQVIYSYNYEFNCAVLSYNDKYIYVDCDDLMKVLNFKKNFTLNNNEDDYPSFGENYKKYFLIEFLYKFDMESVTYVFLNNNKYDLRKCNVEIYHKYHREIAKSYKIIKYIPGHFKNRGISANQMKNPLWIVEENGENIILMYCEKDTIVKLCEKSYKEILDFENQINEKVTFFLQKNGYIATHIPKCKGDVLYIHQIITGCYGNGKGTADISVDHIDRNPLNNTYGNLRTATQKMQQLNSIGIMPGTKKERQQKARPLPEGIQQSMMRKYVVYYYNVYNKEKNLSREYFRVEGHPKLEKIWETTKSEKVSILEKLRQANKVVDDLENDIYPEKQQSKLPKYVSIILFRNKEHLYYDKRGGETRKNLKMVLPTEYNINEQIKIFNEKIKEKYDGESIIT
;
A
#
# COMPACT_ATOMS: atom_id res chain seq x y z
N MET A 1 -33.76 30.20 31.74
CA MET A 1 -32.74 31.25 31.82
C MET A 1 -31.76 30.82 32.90
N LEU A 2 -30.58 30.34 32.53
CA LEU A 2 -29.50 30.04 33.48
C LEU A 2 -28.62 31.27 33.53
N ASP A 3 -28.53 31.84 34.72
CA ASP A 3 -27.77 33.04 35.04
C ASP A 3 -26.28 32.74 34.88
N ALA A 4 -25.68 33.22 33.77
CA ALA A 4 -24.25 33.11 33.54
C ALA A 4 -23.56 34.19 34.36
N SER A 5 -23.24 33.87 35.62
CA SER A 5 -22.34 34.70 36.44
C SER A 5 -21.05 34.91 35.65
N HIS A 6 -20.84 36.14 35.18
CA HIS A 6 -19.60 36.51 34.53
C HIS A 6 -18.48 36.40 35.56
N CYS A 7 -17.69 35.33 35.47
CA CYS A 7 -16.53 35.12 36.31
C CYS A 7 -15.50 36.22 36.00
N GLN A 8 -15.39 37.23 36.87
CA GLN A 8 -14.42 38.30 36.73
C GLN A 8 -13.02 37.75 37.03
N VAL A 9 -12.10 37.90 36.08
CA VAL A 9 -10.70 37.49 36.25
C VAL A 9 -9.96 38.50 37.13
N ILE A 10 -9.21 37.99 38.10
CA ILE A 10 -8.31 38.80 38.94
C ILE A 10 -6.88 38.49 38.54
N TYR A 11 -6.13 39.54 38.20
CA TYR A 11 -4.71 39.45 37.89
C TYR A 11 -3.90 39.78 39.13
N SER A 12 -2.95 38.91 39.48
CA SER A 12 -2.02 39.12 40.58
C SER A 12 -0.63 38.61 40.21
N TYR A 13 0.32 38.77 41.12
CA TYR A 13 1.71 38.36 40.92
C TYR A 13 2.13 37.43 42.06
N ASN A 14 2.77 36.32 41.71
CA ASN A 14 3.35 35.38 42.66
C ASN A 14 4.86 35.64 42.75
N TYR A 15 5.31 36.10 43.93
CA TYR A 15 6.70 36.45 44.20
C TYR A 15 7.62 35.23 44.34
N GLU A 16 7.11 34.11 44.84
CA GLU A 16 7.90 32.88 45.00
C GLU A 16 8.32 32.32 43.63
N PHE A 17 7.38 32.33 42.69
CA PHE A 17 7.54 31.80 41.34
C PHE A 17 7.94 32.84 40.31
N ASN A 18 8.06 34.11 40.71
CA ASN A 18 8.33 35.26 39.84
C ASN A 18 7.45 35.24 38.57
N CYS A 19 6.14 35.14 38.75
CA CYS A 19 5.21 34.94 37.63
C CYS A 19 3.86 35.63 37.86
N ALA A 20 3.11 35.78 36.77
CA ALA A 20 1.74 36.30 36.81
C ALA A 20 0.75 35.19 37.16
N VAL A 21 -0.34 35.56 37.84
CA VAL A 21 -1.42 34.65 38.21
C VAL A 21 -2.75 35.21 37.68
N LEU A 22 -3.47 34.39 36.92
CA LEU A 22 -4.85 34.65 36.52
C LEU A 22 -5.76 33.83 37.44
N SER A 23 -6.56 34.52 38.25
CA SER A 23 -7.50 33.89 39.17
C SER A 23 -8.90 33.90 38.58
N TYR A 24 -9.47 32.70 38.40
CA TYR A 24 -10.84 32.47 37.96
C TYR A 24 -11.56 31.64 39.02
N ASN A 25 -12.41 32.25 39.84
CA ASN A 25 -13.03 31.61 41.00
C ASN A 25 -11.98 30.95 41.92
N ASP A 26 -11.94 29.62 41.97
CA ASP A 26 -11.05 28.76 42.74
C ASP A 26 -9.81 28.28 41.96
N LYS A 27 -9.70 28.64 40.68
CA LYS A 27 -8.58 28.24 39.80
C LYS A 27 -7.53 29.35 39.71
N TYR A 28 -6.28 28.99 39.97
CA TYR A 28 -5.11 29.87 39.88
C TYR A 28 -4.20 29.40 38.75
N ILE A 29 -4.16 30.16 37.66
CA ILE A 29 -3.37 29.83 36.48
C ILE A 29 -2.09 30.67 36.48
N TYR A 30 -0.94 30.01 36.55
CA TYR A 30 0.37 30.65 36.55
C TYR A 30 0.89 30.79 35.12
N VAL A 31 1.34 31.98 34.75
CA VAL A 31 1.89 32.27 33.41
C VAL A 31 3.12 33.17 33.54
N ASP A 32 4.02 33.10 32.56
CA ASP A 32 5.11 34.07 32.46
C ASP A 32 4.54 35.50 32.28
N CYS A 33 5.21 36.51 32.83
CA CYS A 33 4.73 37.90 32.74
C CYS A 33 4.55 38.37 31.29
N ASP A 34 5.47 37.98 30.40
CA ASP A 34 5.36 38.29 28.96
C ASP A 34 4.11 37.68 28.32
N ASP A 35 3.73 36.49 28.78
CA ASP A 35 2.55 35.79 28.27
C ASP A 35 1.26 36.40 28.83
N LEU A 36 1.26 36.88 30.08
CA LEU A 36 0.18 37.74 30.58
C LEU A 36 0.03 38.99 29.71
N MET A 37 1.13 39.66 29.35
CA MET A 37 1.07 40.85 28.48
C MET A 37 0.46 40.53 27.11
N LYS A 38 0.71 39.34 26.55
CA LYS A 38 0.05 38.90 25.30
C LYS A 38 -1.45 38.72 25.49
N VAL A 39 -1.87 38.17 26.63
CA VAL A 39 -3.29 37.97 26.96
C VAL A 39 -3.99 39.32 27.11
N LEU A 40 -3.41 40.26 27.87
CA LEU A 40 -4.01 41.59 28.10
C LEU A 40 -4.11 42.43 26.82
N ASN A 41 -3.13 42.31 25.93
CA ASN A 41 -3.13 43.01 24.64
C ASN A 41 -3.97 42.30 23.56
N PHE A 42 -4.53 41.13 23.85
CA PHE A 42 -5.35 40.41 22.89
C PHE A 42 -6.75 41.04 22.79
N LYS A 43 -7.29 41.13 21.57
CA LYS A 43 -8.56 41.82 21.29
C LYS A 43 -9.79 41.14 21.91
N LYS A 44 -9.66 39.91 22.39
CA LYS A 44 -10.75 39.12 22.95
C LYS A 44 -10.43 38.71 24.38
N ASN A 45 -11.47 38.61 25.19
CA ASN A 45 -11.35 38.21 26.58
C ASN A 45 -11.41 36.69 26.71
N PHE A 46 -10.56 36.15 27.56
CA PHE A 46 -10.61 34.75 27.98
C PHE A 46 -11.60 34.61 29.14
N THR A 47 -12.66 33.83 28.93
CA THR A 47 -13.69 33.58 29.94
C THR A 47 -13.78 32.09 30.27
N LEU A 48 -14.12 31.79 31.53
CA LEU A 48 -14.38 30.44 31.99
C LEU A 48 -15.88 30.24 32.11
N ASN A 49 -16.52 29.75 31.05
CA ASN A 49 -17.98 29.64 30.98
C ASN A 49 -18.50 28.29 31.48
N ASN A 50 -17.68 27.23 31.43
CA ASN A 50 -18.00 25.92 31.97
C ASN A 50 -17.02 25.61 33.12
N ASN A 51 -17.57 25.29 34.30
CA ASN A 51 -16.76 24.99 35.48
C ASN A 51 -15.93 23.70 35.31
N GLU A 52 -16.32 22.80 34.41
CA GLU A 52 -15.56 21.60 34.05
C GLU A 52 -14.34 21.90 33.17
N ASP A 53 -14.29 23.06 32.50
CA ASP A 53 -13.12 23.42 31.68
C ASP A 53 -11.90 23.68 32.55
N ASP A 54 -10.73 23.17 32.15
CA ASP A 54 -9.50 23.44 32.87
C ASP A 54 -8.97 24.86 32.67
N TYR A 55 -9.20 25.44 31.49
CA TYR A 55 -8.66 26.74 31.12
C TYR A 55 -9.75 27.68 30.61
N PRO A 56 -9.61 28.99 30.82
CA PRO A 56 -10.50 29.95 30.19
C PRO A 56 -10.27 29.95 28.67
N SER A 57 -11.25 30.41 27.93
CA SER A 57 -11.27 30.33 26.47
C SER A 57 -11.94 31.54 25.83
N PHE A 58 -11.74 31.72 24.53
CA PHE A 58 -12.53 32.65 23.73
C PHE A 58 -13.12 31.96 22.50
N GLY A 59 -14.23 32.52 22.00
CA GLY A 59 -14.89 32.05 20.77
C GLY A 59 -14.41 32.79 19.52
N GLU A 60 -14.19 32.05 18.43
CA GLU A 60 -13.97 32.59 17.09
C GLU A 60 -14.40 31.62 16.01
N ASN A 61 -15.19 32.09 15.03
CA ASN A 61 -15.63 31.28 13.88
C ASN A 61 -16.25 29.93 14.31
N TYR A 62 -17.12 29.96 15.32
CA TYR A 62 -17.76 28.77 15.92
C TYR A 62 -16.80 27.75 16.55
N LYS A 63 -15.53 28.13 16.75
CA LYS A 63 -14.53 27.35 17.48
C LYS A 63 -14.19 28.02 18.81
N LYS A 64 -13.88 27.19 19.80
CA LYS A 64 -13.40 27.58 21.13
C LYS A 64 -11.89 27.42 21.15
N TYR A 65 -11.18 28.44 21.65
CA TYR A 65 -9.72 28.42 21.79
C TYR A 65 -9.37 28.64 23.25
N PHE A 66 -8.69 27.66 23.84
CA PHE A 66 -8.29 27.72 25.25
C PHE A 66 -7.02 28.54 25.43
N LEU A 67 -6.82 29.06 26.65
CA LEU A 67 -5.64 29.86 27.00
C LEU A 67 -4.33 29.14 26.68
N ILE A 68 -4.23 27.85 27.01
CA ILE A 68 -3.04 27.05 26.72
C ILE A 68 -2.72 26.99 25.21
N GLU A 69 -3.75 26.83 24.36
CA GLU A 69 -3.59 26.83 22.90
C GLU A 69 -3.20 28.21 22.38
N PHE A 70 -3.70 29.28 23.00
CA PHE A 70 -3.30 30.64 22.65
C PHE A 70 -1.85 30.92 23.00
N LEU A 71 -1.37 30.46 24.16
CA LEU A 71 0.00 30.67 24.61
C LEU A 71 1.01 29.87 23.76
N TYR A 72 0.72 28.59 23.55
CA TYR A 72 1.64 27.65 22.93
C TYR A 72 1.40 27.41 21.43
N LYS A 73 0.32 27.96 20.89
CA LYS A 73 -0.05 27.93 19.46
C LYS A 73 -0.35 26.55 18.89
N PHE A 74 -0.43 25.52 19.72
CA PHE A 74 -0.83 24.18 19.32
C PHE A 74 -2.24 23.85 19.82
N ASP A 75 -3.06 23.24 18.96
CA ASP A 75 -4.36 22.73 19.38
C ASP A 75 -4.19 21.48 20.26
N MET A 76 -5.12 21.28 21.20
CA MET A 76 -5.04 20.14 22.13
C MET A 76 -5.30 18.76 21.49
N GLU A 77 -5.74 18.69 20.24
CA GLU A 77 -5.95 17.40 19.54
C GLU A 77 -4.67 16.87 18.90
N SER A 78 -3.76 17.77 18.48
CA SER A 78 -2.52 17.40 17.79
C SER A 78 -1.34 17.15 18.74
N VAL A 79 -1.36 17.73 19.93
CA VAL A 79 -0.26 17.64 20.92
C VAL A 79 -0.71 17.15 22.29
N THR A 80 0.26 16.69 23.07
CA THR A 80 0.14 16.41 24.49
C THR A 80 0.99 17.43 25.24
N TYR A 81 0.36 18.12 26.20
CA TYR A 81 1.03 19.00 27.15
C TYR A 81 1.45 18.18 28.38
N VAL A 82 2.73 18.25 28.73
CA VAL A 82 3.31 17.58 29.90
C VAL A 82 3.76 18.65 30.88
N PHE A 83 3.25 18.58 32.11
CA PHE A 83 3.54 19.54 33.17
C PHE A 83 4.58 18.92 34.12
N LEU A 84 5.78 19.49 34.17
CA LEU A 84 6.93 18.93 34.90
C LEU A 84 6.67 18.83 36.41
N ASN A 85 5.90 19.77 36.96
CA ASN A 85 5.50 19.76 38.37
C ASN A 85 4.14 19.07 38.63
N ASN A 86 3.56 18.39 37.64
CA ASN A 86 2.22 17.78 37.69
C ASN A 86 1.07 18.78 37.97
N ASN A 87 1.31 20.09 37.88
CA ASN A 87 0.29 21.11 38.00
C ASN A 87 -0.12 21.61 36.61
N LYS A 88 -1.28 21.15 36.13
CA LYS A 88 -1.82 21.58 34.84
C LYS A 88 -2.17 23.08 34.77
N TYR A 89 -2.31 23.75 35.90
CA TYR A 89 -2.57 25.20 35.93
C TYR A 89 -1.29 26.04 35.93
N ASP A 90 -0.12 25.41 36.00
CA ASP A 90 1.16 26.10 35.84
C ASP A 90 1.59 26.05 34.37
N LEU A 91 1.17 27.08 33.63
CA LEU A 91 1.41 27.24 32.20
C LEU A 91 2.71 28.00 31.89
N ARG A 92 3.59 28.19 32.87
CA ARG A 92 4.91 28.82 32.63
C ARG A 92 5.75 27.95 31.70
N LYS A 93 6.54 28.58 30.82
CA LYS A 93 7.38 27.85 29.84
C LYS A 93 8.38 26.91 30.48
N CYS A 94 8.85 27.24 31.68
CA CYS A 94 9.76 26.37 32.43
C CYS A 94 9.11 25.08 32.92
N ASN A 95 7.77 24.98 32.90
CA ASN A 95 7.01 23.85 33.43
C ASN A 95 6.31 23.02 32.35
N VAL A 96 6.18 23.54 31.12
CA VAL A 96 5.40 22.90 30.06
C VAL A 96 6.30 22.36 28.97
N GLU A 97 6.27 21.04 28.77
CA GLU A 97 6.79 20.39 27.59
C GLU A 97 5.66 20.00 26.65
N ILE A 98 5.90 20.11 25.33
CA ILE A 98 4.89 19.85 24.31
C ILE A 98 5.41 18.78 23.37
N TYR A 99 4.62 17.74 23.22
CA TYR A 99 4.93 16.62 22.35
C TYR A 99 3.80 16.38 21.38
N HIS A 100 4.11 16.06 20.13
CA HIS A 100 3.11 15.55 19.20
C HIS A 100 2.47 14.26 19.76
N LYS A 101 1.19 14.01 19.48
CA LYS A 101 0.46 12.83 19.97
C LYS A 101 1.15 11.47 19.69
N TYR A 102 1.97 11.40 18.64
CA TYR A 102 2.76 10.19 18.32
C TYR A 102 3.99 9.97 19.20
N HIS A 103 4.39 10.94 20.01
CA HIS A 103 5.61 10.85 20.82
C HIS A 103 5.61 9.60 21.72
N ARG A 104 4.47 9.27 22.33
CA ARG A 104 4.33 8.05 23.14
C ARG A 104 4.51 6.78 22.32
N GLU A 105 3.97 6.72 21.10
CA GLU A 105 4.13 5.55 20.23
C GLU A 105 5.58 5.35 19.77
N ILE A 106 6.28 6.45 19.48
CA ILE A 106 7.72 6.40 19.18
C ILE A 106 8.51 5.92 20.40
N ALA A 107 8.22 6.45 21.59
CA ALA A 107 8.91 6.09 22.83
C ALA A 107 8.73 4.61 23.23
N LYS A 108 7.64 3.95 22.81
CA LYS A 108 7.46 2.50 23.05
C LYS A 108 8.42 1.64 22.24
N SER A 109 8.79 2.10 21.05
CA SER A 109 9.56 1.30 20.08
C SER A 109 11.04 1.69 20.05
N TYR A 110 11.36 2.93 20.45
CA TYR A 110 12.69 3.49 20.31
C TYR A 110 13.12 4.26 21.54
N LYS A 111 14.42 4.20 21.84
CA LYS A 111 15.08 5.11 22.78
C LYS A 111 15.25 6.48 22.11
N ILE A 112 14.45 7.45 22.56
CA ILE A 112 14.50 8.82 22.04
C ILE A 112 15.69 9.55 22.67
N ILE A 113 16.60 10.03 21.83
CA ILE A 113 17.76 10.85 22.23
C ILE A 113 17.34 12.32 22.27
N LYS A 114 16.60 12.76 21.25
CA LYS A 114 16.17 14.16 21.12
C LYS A 114 14.84 14.25 20.40
N TYR A 115 13.95 15.08 20.92
CA TYR A 115 12.73 15.50 20.24
C TYR A 115 12.92 16.89 19.63
N ILE A 116 12.44 17.08 18.40
CA ILE A 116 12.44 18.38 17.73
C ILE A 116 10.98 18.69 17.37
N PRO A 117 10.39 19.75 17.95
CA PRO A 117 9.01 20.11 17.65
C PRO A 117 8.88 20.52 16.18
N GLY A 118 7.72 20.21 15.62
CA GLY A 118 7.38 20.55 14.25
C GLY A 118 7.01 22.02 14.07
N HIS A 119 6.54 22.37 12.87
CA HIS A 119 5.96 23.68 12.58
C HIS A 119 4.43 23.63 12.54
N PHE A 120 3.78 24.78 12.43
CA PHE A 120 2.33 24.89 12.25
C PHE A 120 2.01 26.10 11.36
N LYS A 121 0.77 26.18 10.88
CA LYS A 121 0.22 27.36 10.21
C LYS A 121 -0.91 27.92 11.07
N ASN A 122 -1.12 29.24 11.07
CA ASN A 122 -2.11 29.89 11.94
C ASN A 122 -3.47 30.09 11.23
N ARG A 123 -3.62 29.55 10.02
CA ARG A 123 -4.79 29.75 9.15
C ARG A 123 -5.15 28.45 8.45
N GLY A 124 -6.43 28.31 8.11
CA GLY A 124 -6.98 27.14 7.43
C GLY A 124 -7.57 26.11 8.40
N ILE A 125 -8.08 25.00 7.85
CA ILE A 125 -8.77 23.96 8.62
C ILE A 125 -7.84 23.25 9.62
N SER A 126 -6.56 23.12 9.28
CA SER A 126 -5.50 22.51 10.08
C SER A 126 -4.64 23.53 10.83
N ALA A 127 -5.19 24.73 11.09
CA ALA A 127 -4.48 25.75 11.85
C ALA A 127 -4.06 25.23 13.23
N ASN A 128 -2.89 25.65 13.70
CA ASN A 128 -2.31 25.30 15.00
C ASN A 128 -1.99 23.80 15.19
N GLN A 129 -2.15 22.97 14.16
CA GLN A 129 -1.72 21.57 14.24
C GLN A 129 -0.22 21.46 14.00
N MET A 130 0.47 20.74 14.89
CA MET A 130 1.90 20.46 14.72
C MET A 130 2.13 19.53 13.51
N LYS A 131 3.01 19.95 12.61
CA LYS A 131 3.39 19.23 11.38
C LYS A 131 4.88 18.93 11.39
N ASN A 132 5.24 17.77 10.87
CA ASN A 132 6.63 17.33 10.73
C ASN A 132 7.49 17.36 12.02
N PRO A 133 7.00 17.01 13.22
CA PRO A 133 7.87 16.80 14.37
C PRO A 133 8.85 15.66 14.09
N LEU A 134 10.04 15.74 14.72
CA LEU A 134 11.11 14.77 14.54
C LEU A 134 11.55 14.15 15.87
N TRP A 135 12.00 12.91 15.78
CA TRP A 135 12.64 12.18 16.86
C TRP A 135 13.99 11.66 16.37
N ILE A 136 15.07 12.06 17.03
CA ILE A 136 16.36 11.41 16.88
C ILE A 136 16.37 10.22 17.83
N VAL A 137 16.55 9.03 17.27
CA VAL A 137 16.51 7.77 18.01
C VAL A 137 17.73 6.91 17.68
N GLU A 138 18.08 6.02 18.61
CA GLU A 138 19.16 5.04 18.44
C GLU A 138 18.59 3.76 17.80
N GLU A 139 19.15 3.33 16.66
CA GLU A 139 18.82 2.06 16.01
C GLU A 139 20.12 1.39 15.55
N ASN A 140 20.39 0.18 16.04
CA ASN A 140 21.61 -0.59 15.72
C ASN A 140 22.94 0.16 15.97
N GLY A 141 22.98 1.04 16.97
CA GLY A 141 24.16 1.84 17.30
C GLY A 141 24.36 3.08 16.43
N GLU A 142 23.42 3.37 15.51
CA GLU A 142 23.42 4.58 14.71
C GLU A 142 22.24 5.49 15.07
N ASN A 143 22.44 6.79 14.92
CA ASN A 143 21.37 7.78 15.11
C ASN A 143 20.57 7.89 13.82
N ILE A 144 19.26 7.62 13.91
CA ILE A 144 18.31 7.81 12.83
C ILE A 144 17.31 8.90 13.20
N ILE A 145 16.76 9.55 12.18
CA ILE A 145 15.75 10.59 12.35
C ILE A 145 14.41 10.04 11.88
N LEU A 146 13.45 9.97 12.78
CA LEU A 146 12.06 9.67 12.46
C LEU A 146 11.29 10.98 12.35
N MET A 147 10.56 11.17 11.26
CA MET A 147 9.74 12.37 11.05
C MET A 147 8.28 11.95 10.81
N TYR A 148 7.37 12.63 11.49
CA TYR A 148 5.94 12.45 11.27
C TYR A 148 5.48 13.18 10.00
N CYS A 149 4.66 12.53 9.20
CA CYS A 149 4.02 13.08 8.01
C CYS A 149 2.52 12.78 8.04
N GLU A 150 1.73 13.71 7.51
CA GLU A 150 0.28 13.53 7.44
C GLU A 150 -0.08 12.49 6.36
N LYS A 151 -1.10 11.67 6.47
CA LYS A 151 -1.78 11.32 7.70
C LYS A 151 -1.00 10.20 8.37
N ASP A 152 -0.78 10.33 9.69
CA ASP A 152 -0.46 9.20 10.56
C ASP A 152 0.73 8.33 10.10
N THR A 153 1.73 8.93 9.46
CA THR A 153 2.83 8.21 8.83
C THR A 153 4.17 8.64 9.42
N ILE A 154 5.07 7.68 9.66
CA ILE A 154 6.45 7.94 10.08
C ILE A 154 7.39 7.63 8.91
N VAL A 155 8.32 8.54 8.63
CA VAL A 155 9.35 8.37 7.62
C VAL A 155 10.71 8.33 8.29
N LYS A 156 11.62 7.51 7.76
CA LYS A 156 12.99 7.40 8.22
C LYS A 156 13.90 8.30 7.38
N LEU A 157 14.74 9.06 8.04
CA LEU A 157 15.73 9.96 7.47
C LEU A 157 17.08 9.71 8.16
N CYS A 158 18.17 10.04 7.46
CA CYS A 158 19.48 10.22 8.07
C CYS A 158 19.79 11.71 8.18
N GLU A 159 20.87 12.06 8.89
CA GLU A 159 21.30 13.46 9.07
C GLU A 159 21.42 14.20 7.72
N LYS A 160 22.07 13.56 6.73
CA LYS A 160 22.19 14.12 5.38
C LYS A 160 20.83 14.39 4.74
N SER A 161 19.90 13.44 4.74
CA SER A 161 18.56 13.65 4.17
C SER A 161 17.82 14.80 4.83
N TYR A 162 17.93 14.92 6.16
CA TYR A 162 17.28 15.99 6.89
C TYR A 162 17.91 17.35 6.55
N LYS A 163 19.23 17.42 6.40
CA LYS A 163 19.92 18.63 5.97
C LYS A 163 19.46 19.10 4.59
N GLU A 164 19.34 18.21 3.62
CA GLU A 164 18.85 18.56 2.26
C GLU A 164 17.42 19.14 2.30
N ILE A 165 16.56 18.62 3.19
CA ILE A 165 15.23 19.19 3.41
C ILE A 165 15.31 20.61 3.99
N LEU A 166 16.16 20.83 4.99
CA LEU A 166 16.34 22.16 5.59
C LEU A 166 16.90 23.17 4.58
N ASP A 167 17.89 22.75 3.78
CA ASP A 167 18.51 23.60 2.74
C ASP A 167 17.45 23.98 1.68
N PHE A 168 16.59 23.04 1.31
CA PHE A 168 15.45 23.32 0.42
C PHE A 168 14.43 24.29 1.03
N GLU A 169 14.04 24.11 2.29
CA GLU A 169 13.14 25.02 3.00
C GLU A 169 13.71 26.44 3.08
N ASN A 170 15.02 26.56 3.34
CA ASN A 170 15.74 27.83 3.36
C ASN A 170 15.74 28.49 1.98
N GLN A 171 15.95 27.72 0.91
CA GLN A 171 15.93 28.22 -0.47
C GLN A 171 14.56 28.82 -0.84
N ILE A 172 13.46 28.18 -0.43
CA ILE A 172 12.11 28.67 -0.73
C ILE A 172 11.61 29.70 0.29
N ASN A 173 12.32 29.86 1.42
CA ASN A 173 11.96 30.68 2.58
C ASN A 173 10.58 30.31 3.17
N GLU A 174 10.30 29.01 3.27
CA GLU A 174 9.06 28.48 3.84
C GLU A 174 9.26 27.06 4.38
N LYS A 175 8.59 26.73 5.49
CA LYS A 175 8.50 25.37 6.00
C LYS A 175 7.51 24.54 5.18
N VAL A 176 7.95 23.36 4.74
CA VAL A 176 7.11 22.47 3.92
C VAL A 176 6.37 21.46 4.80
N THR A 177 5.10 21.20 4.52
CA THR A 177 4.34 20.15 5.22
C THR A 177 4.34 18.89 4.37
N PHE A 178 4.83 17.78 4.93
CA PHE A 178 4.91 16.51 4.23
C PHE A 178 3.69 15.64 4.51
N PHE A 179 3.28 14.89 3.48
CA PHE A 179 2.17 13.97 3.58
C PHE A 179 2.28 12.75 2.64
N LEU A 180 1.64 11.65 3.03
CA LEU A 180 1.55 10.39 2.31
C LEU A 180 0.55 10.49 1.15
N GLN A 181 1.02 10.15 -0.03
CA GLN A 181 0.22 10.05 -1.24
C GLN A 181 -0.38 8.65 -1.38
N LYS A 182 -1.43 8.52 -2.21
CA LYS A 182 -2.08 7.22 -2.50
C LYS A 182 -1.14 6.16 -3.09
N ASN A 183 -0.02 6.58 -3.69
CA ASN A 183 0.99 5.69 -4.24
C ASN A 183 2.02 5.21 -3.20
N GLY A 184 1.86 5.57 -1.92
CA GLY A 184 2.76 5.19 -0.83
C GLY A 184 3.96 6.12 -0.62
N TYR A 185 4.18 7.10 -1.49
CA TYR A 185 5.29 8.04 -1.38
C TYR A 185 4.92 9.28 -0.56
N ILE A 186 5.93 9.84 0.10
CA ILE A 186 5.80 11.08 0.86
C ILE A 186 6.06 12.25 -0.06
N ALA A 187 5.19 13.25 0.00
CA ALA A 187 5.24 14.43 -0.84
C ALA A 187 4.84 15.70 -0.10
N THR A 188 5.06 16.84 -0.74
CA THR A 188 4.64 18.15 -0.24
C THR A 188 4.06 18.99 -1.38
N HIS A 189 3.20 19.94 -1.03
CA HIS A 189 2.72 20.96 -1.95
C HIS A 189 3.61 22.20 -1.85
N ILE A 190 4.04 22.71 -3.00
CA ILE A 190 4.84 23.94 -3.03
C ILE A 190 3.95 25.10 -3.48
N PRO A 191 3.76 26.12 -2.63
CA PRO A 191 2.90 27.26 -2.95
C PRO A 191 3.34 28.02 -4.21
N LYS A 192 4.66 28.13 -4.43
CA LYS A 192 5.25 28.84 -5.58
C LYS A 192 5.09 28.11 -6.92
N CYS A 193 4.70 26.83 -6.93
CA CYS A 193 4.64 25.99 -8.13
C CYS A 193 3.19 25.62 -8.53
N LYS A 194 2.22 26.54 -8.38
CA LYS A 194 0.82 26.40 -8.87
C LYS A 194 0.16 25.03 -8.57
N GLY A 195 0.45 24.43 -7.42
CA GLY A 195 -0.18 23.17 -6.99
C GLY A 195 0.61 21.89 -7.32
N ASP A 196 1.80 22.00 -7.92
CA ASP A 196 2.67 20.85 -8.14
C ASP A 196 3.09 20.20 -6.82
N VAL A 197 3.12 18.87 -6.86
CA VAL A 197 3.52 18.01 -5.75
C VAL A 197 4.97 17.61 -5.97
N LEU A 198 5.84 17.87 -5.01
CA LEU A 198 7.21 17.34 -4.99
C LEU A 198 7.33 16.22 -3.96
N TYR A 199 7.99 15.14 -4.35
CA TYR A 199 8.26 14.03 -3.43
C TYR A 199 9.49 14.32 -2.57
N ILE A 200 9.47 13.86 -1.32
CA ILE A 200 10.56 14.08 -0.36
C ILE A 200 11.90 13.56 -0.89
N HIS A 201 11.89 12.40 -1.55
CA HIS A 201 13.11 11.81 -2.13
C HIS A 201 13.66 12.64 -3.29
N GLN A 202 12.82 13.38 -4.02
CA GLN A 202 13.27 14.30 -5.07
C GLN A 202 13.93 15.53 -4.46
N ILE A 203 13.38 16.04 -3.35
CA ILE A 203 13.98 17.15 -2.60
C ILE A 203 15.36 16.73 -2.08
N ILE A 204 15.45 15.58 -1.40
CA ILE A 204 16.70 15.06 -0.83
C ILE A 204 17.80 14.85 -1.87
N THR A 205 17.44 14.48 -3.10
CA THR A 205 18.40 14.19 -4.18
C THR A 205 18.59 15.34 -5.16
N GLY A 206 17.88 16.46 -4.99
CA GLY A 206 17.89 17.58 -5.94
C GLY A 206 17.30 17.25 -7.32
N CYS A 207 16.64 16.09 -7.49
CA CYS A 207 16.16 15.59 -8.78
C CYS A 207 14.74 16.07 -9.14
N TYR A 208 14.24 17.11 -8.49
CA TYR A 208 12.95 17.73 -8.79
C TYR A 208 12.97 18.52 -10.11
N GLY A 209 11.81 18.71 -10.74
CA GLY A 209 11.67 19.36 -12.07
C GLY A 209 11.80 18.40 -13.27
N ASN A 210 12.22 17.16 -13.03
CA ASN A 210 12.24 16.08 -14.01
C ASN A 210 10.85 15.42 -14.09
N GLY A 211 9.99 15.95 -14.96
CA GLY A 211 8.60 15.54 -15.12
C GLY A 211 8.42 14.10 -15.62
N LYS A 212 7.20 13.56 -15.47
CA LYS A 212 6.82 12.26 -16.05
C LYS A 212 6.98 12.28 -17.57
N GLY A 213 7.98 11.56 -18.08
CA GLY A 213 8.11 11.23 -19.50
C GLY A 213 9.06 12.09 -20.32
N THR A 214 9.74 13.08 -19.73
CA THR A 214 10.70 13.95 -20.45
C THR A 214 12.13 13.90 -19.92
N ALA A 215 12.38 13.26 -18.78
CA ALA A 215 13.71 13.17 -18.18
C ALA A 215 14.19 11.72 -18.08
N ASP A 216 15.44 11.48 -18.47
CA ASP A 216 16.12 10.19 -18.40
C ASP A 216 16.45 9.74 -16.97
N ILE A 217 16.18 10.59 -15.97
CA ILE A 217 16.63 10.42 -14.58
C ILE A 217 15.42 10.49 -13.64
N SER A 218 15.23 9.44 -12.84
CA SER A 218 14.30 9.36 -11.71
C SER A 218 15.06 8.97 -10.43
N VAL A 219 14.37 8.92 -9.31
CA VAL A 219 14.93 8.49 -8.02
C VAL A 219 14.25 7.18 -7.61
N ASP A 220 15.06 6.22 -7.17
CA ASP A 220 14.64 4.88 -6.76
C ASP A 220 15.09 4.61 -5.32
N HIS A 221 14.27 3.86 -4.58
CA HIS A 221 14.58 3.37 -3.23
C HIS A 221 15.21 1.98 -3.34
N ILE A 222 16.43 1.82 -2.84
CA ILE A 222 17.18 0.55 -2.94
C ILE A 222 16.42 -0.58 -2.24
N ASP A 223 15.89 -0.32 -1.05
CA ASP A 223 15.08 -1.27 -0.27
C ASP A 223 13.60 -1.34 -0.70
N ARG A 224 13.18 -0.51 -1.67
CA ARG A 224 11.79 -0.38 -2.16
C ARG A 224 10.78 0.08 -1.10
N ASN A 225 11.26 0.60 0.02
CA ASN A 225 10.42 1.17 1.05
C ASN A 225 10.32 2.70 0.84
N PRO A 226 9.19 3.23 0.35
CA PRO A 226 9.04 4.66 0.09
C PRO A 226 9.07 5.51 1.37
N LEU A 227 9.00 4.90 2.55
CA LEU A 227 9.11 5.56 3.85
C LEU A 227 10.57 5.63 4.35
N ASN A 228 11.50 4.85 3.77
CA ASN A 228 12.93 4.93 4.08
C ASN A 228 13.63 5.93 3.15
N ASN A 229 13.66 7.20 3.56
CA ASN A 229 14.26 8.28 2.77
C ASN A 229 15.65 8.67 3.30
N THR A 230 16.38 7.71 3.87
CA THR A 230 17.81 7.88 4.16
C THR A 230 18.59 8.05 2.86
N TYR A 231 19.60 8.93 2.86
CA TYR A 231 20.30 9.32 1.64
C TYR A 231 20.97 8.10 0.98
N GLY A 232 21.58 7.22 1.77
CA GLY A 232 22.19 5.98 1.27
C GLY A 232 21.20 4.97 0.68
N ASN A 233 19.90 5.10 0.97
CA ASN A 233 18.85 4.26 0.38
C ASN A 233 18.27 4.84 -0.92
N LEU A 234 18.64 6.07 -1.29
CA LEU A 234 18.18 6.72 -2.51
C LEU A 234 19.26 6.67 -3.58
N ARG A 235 18.87 6.41 -4.83
CA ARG A 235 19.76 6.51 -5.99
C ARG A 235 19.05 7.12 -7.17
N THR A 236 19.81 7.76 -8.05
CA THR A 236 19.31 8.12 -9.38
C THR A 236 19.23 6.86 -10.24
N ALA A 237 18.13 6.69 -10.95
CA ALA A 237 17.88 5.56 -11.83
C ALA A 237 17.42 6.06 -13.20
N THR A 238 17.83 5.36 -14.25
CA THR A 238 17.26 5.63 -15.57
C THR A 238 15.87 5.03 -15.69
N GLN A 239 15.04 5.58 -16.58
CA GLN A 239 13.69 5.03 -16.84
C GLN A 239 13.72 3.52 -17.15
N LYS A 240 14.74 3.06 -17.90
CA LYS A 240 14.93 1.64 -18.23
C LYS A 240 15.23 0.80 -16.99
N MET A 241 16.11 1.28 -16.10
CA MET A 241 16.41 0.60 -14.83
C MET A 241 15.16 0.52 -13.94
N GLN A 242 14.38 1.59 -13.87
CA GLN A 242 13.14 1.61 -13.08
C GLN A 242 12.08 0.64 -13.63
N GLN A 243 11.92 0.54 -14.95
CA GLN A 243 11.03 -0.44 -15.57
C GLN A 243 11.44 -1.87 -15.25
N LEU A 244 12.74 -2.18 -15.32
CA LEU A 244 13.27 -3.51 -14.99
C LEU A 244 13.05 -3.86 -13.51
N ASN A 245 13.08 -2.86 -12.61
CA ASN A 245 12.86 -3.05 -11.17
C ASN A 245 11.38 -3.15 -10.78
N SER A 246 10.44 -2.90 -11.70
CA SER A 246 9.01 -2.88 -11.38
C SER A 246 8.44 -4.29 -11.12
N ILE A 247 7.49 -4.38 -10.17
CA ILE A 247 6.80 -5.63 -9.82
C ILE A 247 6.09 -6.20 -11.06
N GLY A 248 6.35 -7.47 -11.36
CA GLY A 248 5.85 -8.18 -12.54
C GLY A 248 6.80 -8.11 -13.73
N ILE A 249 7.74 -7.18 -13.78
CA ILE A 249 8.84 -7.20 -14.75
C ILE A 249 10.04 -7.92 -14.15
N MET A 250 10.42 -7.56 -12.91
CA MET A 250 11.54 -8.19 -12.21
C MET A 250 11.38 -9.73 -12.13
N PRO A 251 12.45 -10.52 -12.35
CA PRO A 251 12.44 -11.97 -12.16
C PRO A 251 11.87 -12.37 -10.79
N GLY A 252 11.08 -13.44 -10.77
CA GLY A 252 10.46 -13.95 -9.55
C GLY A 252 9.26 -13.15 -9.01
N THR A 253 8.92 -11.99 -9.59
CA THR A 253 7.72 -11.22 -9.16
C THR A 253 6.53 -11.41 -10.07
N LYS A 254 5.34 -11.43 -9.47
CA LYS A 254 4.06 -11.44 -10.19
C LYS A 254 3.33 -10.13 -9.93
N LYS A 255 2.77 -9.55 -11.00
CA LYS A 255 1.93 -8.35 -10.89
C LYS A 255 0.66 -8.65 -10.11
N GLU A 256 0.21 -7.67 -9.33
CA GLU A 256 -1.09 -7.73 -8.67
C GLU A 256 -2.24 -7.88 -9.66
N ARG A 257 -3.32 -8.50 -9.19
CA ARG A 257 -4.52 -8.72 -10.02
C ARG A 257 -5.21 -7.40 -10.29
N GLN A 258 -5.76 -7.26 -11.50
CA GLN A 258 -6.62 -6.12 -11.81
C GLN A 258 -7.89 -6.18 -10.96
N GLN A 259 -8.42 -5.02 -10.57
CA GLN A 259 -9.65 -4.94 -9.76
C GLN A 259 -10.86 -5.64 -10.40
N LYS A 260 -10.90 -5.71 -11.74
CA LYS A 260 -11.98 -6.37 -12.50
C LYS A 260 -11.75 -7.87 -12.72
N ALA A 261 -10.63 -8.43 -12.27
CA ALA A 261 -10.37 -9.86 -12.40
C ALA A 261 -11.35 -10.64 -11.54
N ARG A 262 -11.83 -11.79 -12.04
CA ARG A 262 -12.68 -12.71 -11.26
C ARG A 262 -12.02 -13.08 -9.93
N PRO A 263 -12.75 -13.32 -8.83
CA PRO A 263 -12.15 -13.83 -7.59
C PRO A 263 -11.33 -15.10 -7.82
N LEU A 264 -10.27 -15.29 -7.03
CA LEU A 264 -9.58 -16.59 -7.01
C LEU A 264 -10.45 -17.62 -6.27
N PRO A 265 -10.28 -18.92 -6.57
CA PRO A 265 -10.91 -19.98 -5.80
C PRO A 265 -10.53 -19.89 -4.32
N GLU A 266 -11.41 -20.39 -3.45
CA GLU A 266 -11.14 -20.48 -2.03
C GLU A 266 -9.82 -21.22 -1.75
N GLY A 267 -9.02 -20.70 -0.82
CA GLY A 267 -7.71 -21.25 -0.47
C GLY A 267 -6.57 -20.92 -1.44
N ILE A 268 -6.81 -20.19 -2.53
CA ILE A 268 -5.76 -19.77 -3.47
C ILE A 268 -5.53 -18.27 -3.39
N GLN A 269 -4.30 -17.88 -3.08
CA GLN A 269 -3.86 -16.49 -3.07
C GLN A 269 -3.00 -16.16 -4.29
N GLN A 270 -2.95 -14.87 -4.67
CA GLN A 270 -2.14 -14.40 -5.79
C GLN A 270 -0.65 -14.74 -5.61
N SER A 271 -0.16 -14.65 -4.37
CA SER A 271 1.21 -14.98 -3.94
C SER A 271 1.60 -16.45 -4.23
N MET A 272 0.62 -17.35 -4.36
CA MET A 272 0.87 -18.77 -4.64
C MET A 272 1.10 -19.06 -6.13
N MET A 273 0.83 -18.11 -7.04
CA MET A 273 0.97 -18.30 -8.49
C MET A 273 2.29 -17.72 -8.99
N ARG A 274 2.99 -18.44 -9.89
CA ARG A 274 4.14 -17.91 -10.62
C ARG A 274 3.75 -16.83 -11.62
N LYS A 275 4.72 -16.01 -12.04
CA LYS A 275 4.55 -14.82 -12.91
C LYS A 275 3.61 -15.08 -14.11
N TYR A 276 3.80 -16.20 -14.81
CA TYR A 276 3.09 -16.55 -16.04
C TYR A 276 1.82 -17.41 -15.83
N VAL A 277 1.50 -17.78 -14.58
CA VAL A 277 0.32 -18.61 -14.26
C VAL A 277 -0.94 -17.77 -14.13
N VAL A 278 -2.00 -18.11 -14.84
CA VAL A 278 -3.28 -17.37 -14.83
C VAL A 278 -4.44 -18.32 -14.57
N TYR A 279 -5.30 -17.94 -13.63
CA TYR A 279 -6.51 -18.69 -13.30
C TYR A 279 -7.65 -18.39 -14.27
N TYR A 280 -8.33 -19.44 -14.73
CA TYR A 280 -9.50 -19.36 -15.60
C TYR A 280 -10.70 -20.12 -15.03
N TYR A 281 -11.85 -19.47 -15.15
CA TYR A 281 -13.17 -20.05 -14.92
C TYR A 281 -13.99 -19.94 -16.21
N ASN A 282 -14.51 -21.07 -16.71
CA ASN A 282 -15.29 -21.11 -17.94
C ASN A 282 -16.61 -21.85 -17.73
N VAL A 283 -17.74 -21.18 -18.00
CA VAL A 283 -19.06 -21.81 -18.09
C VAL A 283 -19.25 -22.34 -19.51
N TYR A 284 -19.15 -23.65 -19.68
CA TYR A 284 -19.20 -24.28 -21.01
C TYR A 284 -20.60 -24.76 -21.39
N ASN A 285 -21.53 -24.85 -20.43
CA ASN A 285 -22.93 -25.09 -20.71
C ASN A 285 -23.79 -24.25 -19.75
N LYS A 286 -24.43 -23.20 -20.27
CA LYS A 286 -25.23 -22.27 -19.46
C LYS A 286 -26.55 -22.89 -19.00
N GLU A 287 -27.22 -23.65 -19.87
CA GLU A 287 -28.52 -24.28 -19.57
C GLU A 287 -28.42 -25.30 -18.43
N LYS A 288 -27.29 -26.03 -18.38
CA LYS A 288 -27.01 -27.03 -17.34
C LYS A 288 -26.15 -26.49 -16.19
N ASN A 289 -25.84 -25.19 -16.21
CA ASN A 289 -24.96 -24.54 -15.24
C ASN A 289 -23.61 -25.26 -15.04
N LEU A 290 -23.04 -25.82 -16.10
CA LEU A 290 -21.77 -26.54 -16.03
C LEU A 290 -20.60 -25.59 -16.27
N SER A 291 -19.67 -25.60 -15.32
CA SER A 291 -18.47 -24.77 -15.33
C SER A 291 -17.22 -25.60 -15.12
N ARG A 292 -16.06 -25.01 -15.39
CA ARG A 292 -14.77 -25.66 -15.19
C ARG A 292 -13.71 -24.64 -14.84
N GLU A 293 -12.80 -25.08 -13.99
CA GLU A 293 -11.69 -24.29 -13.48
C GLU A 293 -10.36 -24.94 -13.86
N TYR A 294 -9.42 -24.11 -14.28
CA TYR A 294 -8.10 -24.53 -14.74
C TYR A 294 -7.14 -23.34 -14.73
N PHE A 295 -5.84 -23.63 -14.84
CA PHE A 295 -4.80 -22.63 -14.99
C PHE A 295 -4.19 -22.67 -16.38
N ARG A 296 -3.65 -21.53 -16.80
CA ARG A 296 -2.84 -21.39 -18.01
C ARG A 296 -1.46 -20.88 -17.67
N VAL A 297 -0.47 -21.31 -18.44
CA VAL A 297 0.83 -20.65 -18.54
C VAL A 297 0.82 -19.88 -19.86
N GLU A 298 0.78 -18.56 -19.76
CA GLU A 298 0.68 -17.66 -20.91
C GLU A 298 1.75 -16.56 -20.87
N GLY A 299 2.23 -16.14 -22.04
CA GLY A 299 3.21 -15.07 -22.19
C GLY A 299 4.64 -15.39 -21.71
N HIS A 300 4.95 -16.66 -21.43
CA HIS A 300 6.31 -17.07 -21.09
C HIS A 300 7.21 -17.05 -22.36
N PRO A 301 8.38 -16.39 -22.36
CA PRO A 301 9.22 -16.24 -23.56
C PRO A 301 9.66 -17.57 -24.20
N LYS A 302 9.89 -18.59 -23.38
CA LYS A 302 10.27 -19.94 -23.81
C LYS A 302 9.10 -20.83 -24.24
N LEU A 303 7.87 -20.30 -24.32
CA LEU A 303 6.66 -21.07 -24.62
C LEU A 303 6.02 -20.56 -25.92
N GLU A 304 6.10 -21.36 -27.00
CA GLU A 304 5.52 -20.98 -28.30
C GLU A 304 3.98 -20.95 -28.29
N LYS A 305 3.35 -21.83 -27.52
CA LYS A 305 1.89 -21.98 -27.43
C LYS A 305 1.46 -22.06 -25.98
N ILE A 306 0.36 -21.39 -25.65
CA ILE A 306 -0.28 -21.40 -24.33
C ILE A 306 -0.39 -22.85 -23.83
N TRP A 307 0.07 -23.07 -22.59
CA TRP A 307 -0.06 -24.35 -21.92
C TRP A 307 -1.22 -24.26 -20.93
N GLU A 308 -2.02 -25.31 -20.83
CA GLU A 308 -3.20 -25.35 -19.96
C GLU A 308 -3.17 -26.59 -19.06
N THR A 309 -3.58 -26.44 -17.80
CA THR A 309 -3.86 -27.61 -16.95
C THR A 309 -5.10 -28.34 -17.43
N THR A 310 -5.29 -29.58 -16.96
CA THR A 310 -6.53 -30.32 -17.20
C THR A 310 -7.77 -29.53 -16.79
N LYS A 311 -8.84 -29.66 -17.57
CA LYS A 311 -10.16 -29.06 -17.31
C LYS A 311 -11.10 -30.02 -16.58
N SER A 312 -10.60 -31.19 -16.18
CA SER A 312 -11.37 -32.20 -15.45
C SER A 312 -11.67 -31.74 -14.02
N GLU A 313 -12.88 -31.98 -13.55
CA GLU A 313 -13.29 -31.76 -12.16
C GLU A 313 -12.68 -32.79 -11.20
N LYS A 314 -12.18 -33.93 -11.73
CA LYS A 314 -11.54 -34.99 -10.93
C LYS A 314 -10.20 -34.56 -10.33
N VAL A 315 -9.60 -33.49 -10.83
CA VAL A 315 -8.31 -32.97 -10.35
C VAL A 315 -8.60 -31.69 -9.56
N SER A 316 -8.12 -31.64 -8.32
CA SER A 316 -8.33 -30.51 -7.44
C SER A 316 -7.68 -29.23 -8.00
N ILE A 317 -8.24 -28.09 -7.63
CA ILE A 317 -7.74 -26.80 -8.12
C ILE A 317 -6.31 -26.52 -7.62
N LEU A 318 -5.96 -26.95 -6.41
CA LEU A 318 -4.61 -26.82 -5.85
C LEU A 318 -3.60 -27.68 -6.61
N GLU A 319 -3.99 -28.89 -7.02
CA GLU A 319 -3.13 -29.76 -7.84
C GLU A 319 -2.92 -29.16 -9.24
N LYS A 320 -3.95 -28.59 -9.86
CA LYS A 320 -3.81 -27.84 -11.11
C LYS A 320 -2.86 -26.66 -10.96
N LEU A 321 -2.95 -25.90 -9.87
CA LEU A 321 -2.02 -24.80 -9.57
C LEU A 321 -0.58 -25.31 -9.45
N ARG A 322 -0.36 -26.42 -8.72
CA ARG A 322 0.96 -27.04 -8.58
C ARG A 322 1.56 -27.41 -9.94
N GLN A 323 0.76 -28.01 -10.82
CA GLN A 323 1.18 -28.35 -12.18
C GLN A 323 1.56 -27.11 -13.01
N ALA A 324 0.73 -26.06 -12.97
CA ALA A 324 1.01 -24.83 -13.70
C ALA A 324 2.27 -24.11 -13.20
N ASN A 325 2.46 -24.04 -11.88
CA ASN A 325 3.68 -23.49 -11.29
C ASN A 325 4.91 -24.32 -11.66
N LYS A 326 4.80 -25.65 -11.62
CA LYS A 326 5.88 -26.56 -12.05
C LYS A 326 6.29 -26.31 -13.49
N VAL A 327 5.35 -26.10 -14.42
CA VAL A 327 5.68 -25.79 -15.81
C VAL A 327 6.48 -24.50 -15.94
N VAL A 328 6.15 -23.46 -15.16
CA VAL A 328 6.96 -22.23 -15.15
C VAL A 328 8.35 -22.51 -14.58
N ASP A 329 8.45 -23.19 -13.44
CA ASP A 329 9.72 -23.50 -12.81
C ASP A 329 10.60 -24.40 -13.73
N ASP A 330 10.01 -25.36 -14.43
CA ASP A 330 10.68 -26.22 -15.42
C ASP A 330 11.21 -25.39 -16.60
N LEU A 331 10.41 -24.46 -17.15
CA LEU A 331 10.84 -23.58 -18.24
C LEU A 331 11.98 -22.64 -17.82
N GLU A 332 11.97 -22.12 -16.59
CA GLU A 332 13.08 -21.32 -16.06
C GLU A 332 14.38 -22.14 -15.99
N ASN A 333 14.28 -23.46 -15.81
CA ASN A 333 15.40 -24.41 -15.83
C ASN A 333 15.64 -25.08 -17.19
N ASP A 334 15.11 -24.53 -18.29
CA ASP A 334 15.25 -25.04 -19.66
C ASP A 334 14.69 -26.46 -19.88
N ILE A 335 13.69 -26.84 -19.09
CA ILE A 335 12.92 -28.08 -19.23
C ILE A 335 11.59 -27.77 -19.91
N TYR A 336 11.36 -28.34 -21.10
CA TYR A 336 10.19 -28.02 -21.93
C TYR A 336 9.10 -29.11 -21.82
N PRO A 337 7.80 -28.73 -21.80
CA PRO A 337 6.72 -29.69 -21.79
C PRO A 337 6.70 -30.50 -23.09
N GLU A 338 6.61 -31.83 -22.98
CA GLU A 338 6.61 -32.74 -24.12
C GLU A 338 5.48 -32.41 -25.11
N LYS A 339 5.81 -32.24 -26.39
CA LYS A 339 4.83 -32.12 -27.47
C LYS A 339 4.15 -33.49 -27.62
N GLN A 340 2.93 -33.66 -27.09
CA GLN A 340 2.06 -34.77 -27.46
C GLN A 340 1.70 -34.66 -28.95
N GLN A 341 2.55 -35.18 -29.83
CA GLN A 341 2.14 -35.55 -31.17
C GLN A 341 1.16 -36.71 -31.01
N SER A 342 -0.12 -36.46 -31.29
CA SER A 342 -1.14 -37.50 -31.37
C SER A 342 -0.69 -38.56 -32.36
N LYS A 343 -0.24 -39.73 -31.88
CA LYS A 343 0.02 -40.90 -32.73
C LYS A 343 -1.24 -41.42 -33.43
N LEU A 344 -2.42 -40.96 -33.01
CA LEU A 344 -3.71 -41.41 -33.52
C LEU A 344 -4.33 -40.39 -34.48
N PRO A 345 -5.10 -40.85 -35.49
CA PRO A 345 -5.79 -39.97 -36.40
C PRO A 345 -6.85 -39.10 -35.73
N LYS A 346 -7.29 -38.06 -36.45
CA LYS A 346 -8.28 -37.11 -35.95
C LYS A 346 -9.57 -37.83 -35.54
N TYR A 347 -10.15 -37.45 -34.39
CA TYR A 347 -11.36 -38.01 -33.79
C TYR A 347 -11.24 -39.45 -33.25
N VAL A 348 -10.03 -40.04 -33.24
CA VAL A 348 -9.78 -41.39 -32.73
C VAL A 348 -9.07 -41.31 -31.38
N SER A 349 -9.53 -42.14 -30.44
CA SER A 349 -8.91 -42.31 -29.12
C SER A 349 -8.93 -43.78 -28.71
N ILE A 350 -8.03 -44.18 -27.81
CA ILE A 350 -8.11 -45.48 -27.14
C ILE A 350 -8.83 -45.28 -25.81
N ILE A 351 -9.85 -46.09 -25.55
CA ILE A 351 -10.60 -46.08 -24.29
C ILE A 351 -10.60 -47.49 -23.68
N LEU A 352 -10.60 -47.57 -22.35
CA LEU A 352 -10.86 -48.82 -21.64
C LEU A 352 -12.38 -48.97 -21.45
N PHE A 353 -12.97 -50.04 -21.98
CA PHE A 353 -14.40 -50.32 -21.81
C PHE A 353 -14.58 -51.81 -21.50
N ARG A 354 -15.28 -52.13 -20.40
CA ARG A 354 -15.48 -53.51 -19.92
C ARG A 354 -14.16 -54.29 -19.82
N ASN A 355 -13.14 -53.66 -19.23
CA ASN A 355 -11.78 -54.21 -19.04
C ASN A 355 -11.06 -54.63 -20.34
N LYS A 356 -11.45 -54.10 -21.49
CA LYS A 356 -10.74 -54.26 -22.76
C LYS A 356 -10.47 -52.92 -23.40
N GLU A 357 -9.32 -52.78 -24.05
CA GLU A 357 -9.02 -51.59 -24.83
C GLU A 357 -9.91 -51.54 -26.08
N HIS A 358 -10.35 -50.35 -26.46
CA HIS A 358 -11.14 -50.11 -27.64
C HIS A 358 -10.62 -48.89 -28.39
N LEU A 359 -10.60 -48.97 -29.72
CA LEU A 359 -10.59 -47.77 -30.55
C LEU A 359 -11.97 -47.13 -30.52
N TYR A 360 -12.00 -45.83 -30.26
CA TYR A 360 -13.21 -45.04 -30.16
C TYR A 360 -13.14 -43.84 -31.12
N TYR A 361 -14.11 -43.80 -32.02
CA TYR A 361 -14.36 -42.70 -32.93
C TYR A 361 -15.46 -41.83 -32.35
N ASP A 362 -15.19 -40.53 -32.20
CA ASP A 362 -16.16 -39.53 -31.74
C ASP A 362 -16.03 -38.24 -32.57
N LYS A 363 -16.87 -38.10 -33.60
CA LYS A 363 -16.95 -36.90 -34.42
C LYS A 363 -18.23 -36.14 -34.11
N ARG A 364 -18.06 -34.85 -33.77
CA ARG A 364 -19.14 -33.90 -33.53
C ARG A 364 -19.20 -32.92 -34.70
N GLY A 365 -20.22 -33.03 -35.55
CA GLY A 365 -20.48 -32.11 -36.66
C GLY A 365 -21.76 -32.48 -37.42
N GLY A 366 -22.65 -31.51 -37.65
CA GLY A 366 -24.00 -31.70 -38.20
C GLY A 366 -25.09 -31.82 -37.13
N GLU A 367 -26.27 -32.35 -37.50
CA GLU A 367 -27.41 -32.59 -36.60
C GLU A 367 -27.25 -33.82 -35.68
N THR A 368 -26.29 -34.71 -35.95
CA THR A 368 -26.11 -35.97 -35.19
C THR A 368 -24.65 -36.25 -34.83
N ARG A 369 -24.43 -36.87 -33.66
CA ARG A 369 -23.10 -37.28 -33.17
C ARG A 369 -22.75 -38.67 -33.72
N LYS A 370 -21.67 -38.76 -34.49
CA LYS A 370 -21.17 -40.03 -35.04
C LYS A 370 -20.21 -40.68 -34.05
N ASN A 371 -20.53 -41.88 -33.60
CA ASN A 371 -19.70 -42.63 -32.66
C ASN A 371 -19.59 -44.12 -33.02
N LEU A 372 -18.39 -44.68 -32.85
CA LEU A 372 -18.12 -46.09 -33.07
C LEU A 372 -17.05 -46.59 -32.11
N LYS A 373 -17.21 -47.81 -31.61
CA LYS A 373 -16.23 -48.50 -30.75
C LYS A 373 -15.82 -49.81 -31.41
N MET A 374 -14.54 -50.12 -31.38
CA MET A 374 -13.99 -51.41 -31.79
C MET A 374 -13.06 -51.94 -30.71
N VAL A 375 -13.35 -53.13 -30.19
CA VAL A 375 -12.48 -53.84 -29.23
C VAL A 375 -11.12 -54.10 -29.90
N LEU A 376 -10.04 -53.81 -29.17
CA LEU A 376 -8.69 -54.18 -29.56
C LEU A 376 -8.37 -55.60 -29.05
N PRO A 377 -7.68 -56.43 -29.86
CA PRO A 377 -7.13 -57.71 -29.40
C PRO A 377 -6.16 -57.54 -28.22
N THR A 378 -5.79 -58.63 -27.55
CA THR A 378 -4.82 -58.61 -26.43
C THR A 378 -3.42 -58.20 -26.88
N GLU A 379 -3.04 -58.57 -28.11
CA GLU A 379 -1.81 -58.14 -28.79
C GLU A 379 -2.19 -57.58 -30.16
N TYR A 380 -1.78 -56.35 -30.46
CA TYR A 380 -2.17 -55.69 -31.71
C TYR A 380 -1.14 -54.68 -32.21
N ASN A 381 -1.08 -54.51 -33.53
CA ASN A 381 -0.41 -53.38 -34.17
C ASN A 381 -1.40 -52.22 -34.35
N ILE A 382 -1.13 -51.08 -33.73
CA ILE A 382 -2.05 -49.93 -33.74
C ILE A 382 -2.37 -49.42 -35.16
N ASN A 383 -1.41 -49.45 -36.09
CA ASN A 383 -1.60 -48.96 -37.45
C ASN A 383 -2.53 -49.87 -38.26
N GLU A 384 -2.42 -51.18 -38.07
CA GLU A 384 -3.33 -52.14 -38.69
C GLU A 384 -4.74 -52.00 -38.11
N GLN A 385 -4.86 -51.85 -36.79
CA GLN A 385 -6.15 -51.64 -36.13
C GLN A 385 -6.79 -50.33 -36.57
N ILE A 386 -6.03 -49.26 -36.81
CA ILE A 386 -6.54 -48.01 -37.39
C ILE A 386 -7.12 -48.24 -38.79
N LYS A 387 -6.46 -49.04 -39.66
CA LYS A 387 -7.00 -49.38 -41.00
C LYS A 387 -8.31 -50.14 -40.89
N ILE A 388 -8.36 -51.17 -40.05
CA ILE A 388 -9.59 -51.95 -39.82
C ILE A 388 -10.70 -51.04 -39.26
N PHE A 389 -10.35 -50.17 -38.32
CA PHE A 389 -11.31 -49.25 -37.71
C PHE A 389 -11.83 -48.21 -38.72
N ASN A 390 -10.98 -47.74 -39.62
CA ASN A 390 -11.35 -46.84 -40.71
C ASN A 390 -12.41 -47.46 -41.64
N GLU A 391 -12.23 -48.72 -42.02
CA GLU A 391 -13.21 -49.42 -42.87
C GLU A 391 -14.56 -49.58 -42.15
N LYS A 392 -14.56 -49.88 -40.84
CA LYS A 392 -15.81 -49.92 -40.05
C LYS A 392 -16.47 -48.54 -39.92
N ILE A 393 -15.69 -47.46 -39.91
CA ILE A 393 -16.23 -46.09 -39.90
C ILE A 393 -16.90 -45.79 -41.25
N LYS A 394 -16.25 -46.12 -42.37
CA LYS A 394 -16.82 -45.96 -43.73
C LYS A 394 -18.10 -46.76 -43.91
N GLU A 395 -18.13 -48.00 -43.44
CA GLU A 395 -19.31 -48.88 -43.51
C GLU A 395 -20.49 -48.31 -42.71
N LYS A 396 -20.23 -47.76 -41.51
CA LYS A 396 -21.28 -47.20 -40.65
C LYS A 396 -21.71 -45.79 -41.06
N TYR A 397 -20.79 -44.99 -41.59
CA TYR A 397 -20.98 -43.59 -41.87
C TYR A 397 -20.45 -43.25 -43.26
N ASP A 398 -21.37 -43.15 -44.21
CA ASP A 398 -21.04 -42.82 -45.60
C ASP A 398 -20.26 -41.48 -45.69
N GLY A 399 -19.22 -41.47 -46.52
CA GLY A 399 -18.30 -40.34 -46.72
C GLY A 399 -17.33 -40.03 -45.57
N GLU A 400 -17.26 -40.83 -44.50
CA GLU A 400 -16.31 -40.62 -43.39
C GLU A 400 -15.04 -41.45 -43.53
N SER A 401 -13.86 -40.83 -43.35
CA SER A 401 -12.57 -41.52 -43.25
C SER A 401 -11.71 -40.84 -42.19
N ILE A 402 -11.02 -41.64 -41.37
CA ILE A 402 -10.01 -41.21 -40.41
C ILE A 402 -8.59 -41.34 -40.96
N ILE A 403 -8.44 -42.00 -42.10
CA ILE A 403 -7.18 -42.07 -42.86
C ILE A 403 -7.34 -41.15 -44.07
N THR A 404 -6.50 -40.13 -44.15
CA THR A 404 -6.31 -39.29 -45.34
C THR A 404 -5.31 -39.93 -46.27
#